data_AF-A0A946HH11-F1
#
_entry.id   AF-A0A946HH11-F1
#
_cell.length_a   1.000
_cell.length_b   1.000
_cell.length_c   1.000
_cell.angle_alpha   90.00
_cell.angle_beta   90.00
_cell.angle_gamma   90.00
#
_symmetry.space_group_name_H-M   'P 1'
#
loop_
_entity.id
_entity.type
_entity.pdbx_description
1 polymer ?
#
loop_
_entity_poly.entity_id
_entity_poly.type
_entity_poly.pdbx_seq_one_letter_code
_entity_poly.pdbx_strand_id
1 'polypeptide(L)'
;TGRTPQGDAVVSSKMHDMLQRNRITLDQLPLSVGAVPLRGYGWGLTGRVMIDPGAATAPTSDGEFGWAGAADTYFWVDPREDMVGVLMTQFLGGALPLAEDMRTAAYQSL
;
A
#
# COMPACT_ATOMS: atom_id res chain seq x y z
N THR A 1 -13.32 -7.09 5.93
CA THR A 1 -12.93 -8.08 4.91
C THR A 1 -14.01 -8.14 3.84
N GLY A 2 -13.65 -8.29 2.57
CA GLY A 2 -14.64 -8.46 1.50
C GLY A 2 -15.51 -9.70 1.74
N ARG A 3 -16.83 -9.54 1.60
CA ARG A 3 -17.81 -10.63 1.74
C ARG A 3 -18.57 -10.82 0.43
N THR A 4 -18.98 -12.06 0.16
CA THR A 4 -19.91 -12.38 -0.93
C THR A 4 -21.30 -11.80 -0.62
N PRO A 5 -22.22 -11.74 -1.60
CA PRO A 5 -23.61 -11.37 -1.34
C PRO A 5 -24.30 -12.25 -0.28
N GLN A 6 -23.83 -13.49 -0.09
CA GLN A 6 -24.31 -14.45 0.90
C GLN A 6 -23.67 -14.25 2.28
N GLY A 7 -22.71 -13.32 2.40
CA GLY A 7 -22.03 -12.99 3.65
C GLY A 7 -20.75 -13.78 3.92
N ASP A 8 -20.35 -14.70 3.04
CA ASP A 8 -19.13 -15.49 3.20
C ASP A 8 -17.89 -14.63 2.98
N ALA A 9 -16.82 -14.89 3.74
CA ALA A 9 -15.55 -14.20 3.52
C ALA A 9 -14.96 -14.60 2.15
N VAL A 10 -14.66 -13.61 1.31
CA VAL A 10 -14.03 -13.86 0.00
C VAL A 10 -12.61 -14.43 0.18
N VAL A 11 -11.91 -13.97 1.21
CA VAL A 11 -10.60 -14.46 1.62
C VAL A 11 -10.61 -14.67 3.13
N SER A 12 -10.08 -15.81 3.60
CA SER A 12 -9.99 -16.08 5.03
C SER A 12 -9.03 -15.10 5.72
N SER A 13 -9.24 -14.86 7.02
CA SER A 13 -8.34 -13.99 7.81
C SER A 13 -6.89 -14.46 7.75
N LYS A 14 -6.66 -15.77 7.88
CA LYS A 14 -5.31 -16.36 7.79
C LYS A 14 -4.65 -16.10 6.44
N MET A 15 -5.42 -16.14 5.35
CA MET A 15 -4.89 -15.84 4.01
C MET A 15 -4.63 -14.34 3.86
N HIS A 16 -5.51 -13.49 4.38
CA HIS A 16 -5.33 -12.05 4.39
C HIS A 16 -4.02 -11.64 5.12
N ASP A 17 -3.76 -12.19 6.31
CA ASP A 17 -2.52 -11.96 7.05
C ASP A 17 -1.29 -12.45 6.27
N MET A 18 -1.42 -13.58 5.57
CA MET A 18 -0.34 -14.13 4.75
C MET A 18 -0.01 -13.25 3.54
N LEU A 19 -1.01 -12.58 2.95
CA LEU A 19 -0.84 -11.70 1.79
C LEU A 19 0.00 -10.46 2.12
N GLN A 20 -0.12 -9.96 3.36
CA GLN A 20 0.52 -8.71 3.80
C GLN A 20 1.87 -8.93 4.48
N ARG A 21 2.34 -10.16 4.64
CA ARG A 21 3.67 -10.38 5.23
C ARG A 21 4.77 -9.95 4.27
N ASN A 22 5.76 -9.21 4.77
CA ASN A 22 6.98 -8.98 4.02
C ASN A 22 7.67 -10.31 3.67
N ARG A 23 8.10 -10.43 2.41
CA ARG A 23 8.73 -11.63 1.84
C ARG A 23 10.11 -11.38 1.27
N ILE A 24 10.61 -10.15 1.34
CA ILE A 24 11.99 -9.81 0.96
C ILE A 24 12.86 -9.69 2.21
N THR A 25 14.13 -10.05 2.05
CA THR A 25 15.12 -10.08 3.13
C THR A 25 15.75 -8.71 3.34
N LEU A 26 16.45 -8.52 4.47
CA LEU A 26 17.06 -7.23 4.81
C LEU A 26 18.12 -6.77 3.80
N ASP A 27 18.85 -7.70 3.18
CA ASP A 27 19.82 -7.43 2.11
C ASP A 27 19.18 -6.99 0.78
N GLN A 28 17.87 -7.20 0.63
CA GLN A 28 17.08 -6.72 -0.52
C GLN A 28 16.44 -5.35 -0.26
N LEU A 29 16.68 -4.75 0.91
CA LEU A 29 16.19 -3.43 1.27
C LEU A 29 17.26 -2.33 1.00
N PRO A 30 16.85 -1.10 0.64
CA PRO A 30 15.45 -0.68 0.45
C PRO A 30 14.83 -1.28 -0.82
N LEU A 31 13.56 -1.67 -0.72
CA LEU A 31 12.76 -1.99 -1.89
C LEU A 31 12.87 -0.83 -2.88
N SER A 32 13.16 -1.10 -4.14
CA SER A 32 13.31 -0.07 -5.17
C SER A 32 12.53 -0.44 -6.42
N VAL A 33 11.88 0.55 -7.02
CA VAL A 33 11.17 0.41 -8.30
C VAL A 33 11.90 1.30 -9.30
N GLY A 34 12.67 0.68 -10.19
CA GLY A 34 13.63 1.42 -11.01
C GLY A 34 14.66 2.14 -10.13
N ALA A 35 14.84 3.44 -10.34
CA ALA A 35 15.78 4.26 -9.57
C ALA A 35 15.18 4.84 -8.26
N VAL A 36 13.91 4.57 -7.95
CA VAL A 36 13.21 5.16 -6.81
C VAL A 36 13.15 4.18 -5.63
N PRO A 37 13.82 4.47 -4.50
CA PRO A 37 13.72 3.66 -3.31
C PRO A 37 12.42 3.92 -2.55
N LEU A 38 11.72 2.86 -2.17
CA LEU A 38 10.57 2.84 -1.27
C LEU A 38 11.05 2.54 0.16
N ARG A 39 11.61 3.55 0.82
CA ARG A 39 12.13 3.42 2.19
C ARG A 39 11.03 3.01 3.18
N GLY A 40 11.38 2.16 4.13
CA GLY A 40 10.45 1.61 5.12
C GLY A 40 9.51 0.52 4.58
N TYR A 41 9.49 0.30 3.26
CA TYR A 41 8.62 -0.70 2.64
C TYR A 41 9.35 -2.01 2.32
N GLY A 42 8.70 -3.12 2.66
CA GLY A 42 8.96 -4.46 2.15
C GLY A 42 8.00 -4.84 1.02
N TRP A 43 7.96 -6.13 0.68
CA TRP A 43 7.11 -6.66 -0.39
C TRP A 43 6.24 -7.85 0.08
N GLY A 44 4.93 -7.72 -0.07
CA GLY A 44 3.96 -8.80 0.17
C GLY A 44 3.48 -9.47 -1.12
N LEU A 45 2.42 -10.26 -1.03
CA LEU A 45 1.80 -10.88 -2.21
C LEU A 45 0.87 -9.93 -2.98
N THR A 46 0.59 -8.75 -2.43
CA THR A 46 -0.34 -7.76 -2.99
C THR A 46 0.31 -6.41 -3.32
N GLY A 47 1.61 -6.27 -3.08
CA GLY A 47 2.34 -5.02 -3.32
C GLY A 47 3.30 -4.68 -2.19
N ARG A 48 3.61 -3.38 -2.05
CA ARG A 48 4.46 -2.88 -0.96
C ARG A 48 3.75 -3.01 0.38
N VAL A 49 4.51 -3.24 1.45
CA VAL A 49 4.00 -3.29 2.83
C VAL A 49 4.93 -2.48 3.73
N MET A 50 4.39 -1.56 4.53
CA MET A 50 5.15 -0.76 5.49
C MET A 50 5.64 -1.67 6.61
N ILE A 51 6.96 -1.73 6.81
CA ILE A 51 7.63 -2.52 7.85
C ILE A 51 8.48 -1.67 8.79
N ASP A 52 8.77 -0.42 8.42
CA ASP A 52 9.48 0.54 9.25
C ASP A 52 8.94 1.97 9.00
N PRO A 53 7.92 2.38 9.76
CA PRO A 53 7.38 3.74 9.67
C PRO A 53 8.39 4.84 9.98
N GLY A 54 9.47 4.54 10.73
CA GLY A 54 10.53 5.51 11.03
C GLY A 54 11.36 5.90 9.80
N ALA A 55 11.37 5.06 8.77
CA ALA A 55 11.99 5.34 7.48
C ALA A 55 11.02 5.94 6.44
N ALA A 56 9.74 6.12 6.79
CA ALA A 56 8.72 6.68 5.92
C ALA A 56 8.91 8.20 5.71
N THR A 57 8.59 8.69 4.51
CA THR A 57 8.64 10.12 4.17
C THR A 57 7.26 10.79 4.21
N ALA A 58 6.22 10.06 4.57
CA ALA A 58 4.84 10.53 4.67
C ALA A 58 4.10 9.77 5.80
N PRO A 59 3.03 10.34 6.37
CA PRO A 59 2.20 9.65 7.37
C PRO A 59 1.72 8.28 6.88
N THR A 60 1.86 7.27 7.74
CA THR A 60 1.52 5.87 7.46
C THR A 60 1.62 5.07 8.75
N SER A 61 1.08 3.85 8.73
CA SER A 61 1.17 2.88 9.83
C SER A 61 2.00 1.67 9.47
N ASP A 62 2.56 1.03 10.49
CA ASP A 62 3.13 -0.32 10.34
C ASP A 62 2.04 -1.31 9.85
N GLY A 63 2.34 -2.01 8.76
CA GLY A 63 1.39 -2.91 8.08
C GLY A 63 0.55 -2.27 6.97
N GLU A 64 0.63 -0.94 6.76
CA GLU A 64 -0.01 -0.29 5.61
C GLU A 64 0.51 -0.88 4.29
N PHE A 65 -0.39 -1.20 3.36
CA PHE A 65 -0.01 -1.85 2.10
C PHE A 65 -0.74 -1.28 0.91
N GLY A 66 -0.13 -1.36 -0.26
CA GLY A 66 -0.67 -0.78 -1.47
C GLY A 66 0.16 -1.04 -2.71
N TRP A 67 -0.35 -0.62 -3.86
CA TRP A 67 0.39 -0.67 -5.11
C TRP A 67 -0.10 0.33 -6.15
N ALA A 68 0.76 0.59 -7.13
CA ALA A 68 0.49 1.46 -8.27
C ALA A 68 0.09 0.66 -9.51
N GLY A 69 -0.70 1.27 -10.39
CA GLY A 69 -0.99 0.78 -11.74
C GLY A 69 -0.40 1.71 -12.79
N ALA A 70 -0.19 1.19 -14.00
CA ALA A 70 0.51 1.90 -15.08
C ALA A 70 -0.19 3.20 -15.52
N ALA A 71 -1.52 3.25 -15.46
CA ALA A 71 -2.32 4.42 -15.85
C ALA A 71 -2.49 5.43 -14.70
N ASP A 72 -1.45 5.60 -13.88
CA ASP A 72 -1.38 6.48 -12.69
C ASP A 72 -2.45 6.17 -11.62
N THR A 73 -2.95 4.93 -11.62
CA THR A 73 -3.87 4.44 -10.59
C THR A 73 -3.10 4.04 -9.34
N TYR A 74 -3.72 4.18 -8.17
CA TYR A 74 -3.07 3.84 -6.91
C TYR A 74 -4.10 3.36 -5.89
N PHE A 75 -3.72 2.42 -5.04
CA PHE A 75 -4.49 2.11 -3.84
C PHE A 75 -3.57 1.94 -2.64
N TRP A 76 -4.13 2.23 -1.47
CA TRP A 76 -3.50 1.89 -0.19
C TRP A 76 -4.57 1.46 0.82
N VAL A 77 -4.14 0.66 1.78
CA VAL A 77 -4.97 0.16 2.87
C VAL A 77 -4.16 0.27 4.14
N ASP A 78 -4.70 0.99 5.12
CA ASP A 78 -4.16 1.07 6.46
C ASP A 78 -5.18 0.50 7.46
N PRO A 79 -5.00 -0.78 7.87
CA PRO A 79 -5.89 -1.41 8.83
C PRO A 79 -5.84 -0.78 10.23
N ARG A 80 -4.77 -0.06 10.59
CA ARG A 80 -4.65 0.56 11.91
C ARG A 80 -5.50 1.81 12.03
N GLU A 81 -5.64 2.53 10.93
CA GLU A 81 -6.44 3.75 10.82
C GLU A 81 -7.85 3.51 10.23
N ASP A 82 -8.27 2.23 10.08
CA ASP A 82 -9.52 1.82 9.42
C ASP A 82 -9.74 2.52 8.06
N MET A 83 -8.66 2.67 7.29
CA MET A 83 -8.65 3.49 6.09
C MET A 83 -8.32 2.69 4.83
N VAL A 84 -9.09 2.96 3.76
CA VAL A 84 -8.80 2.48 2.41
C VAL A 84 -8.88 3.66 1.45
N GLY A 85 -7.84 3.85 0.65
CA GLY A 85 -7.81 4.83 -0.41
C GLY A 85 -7.67 4.18 -1.78
N VAL A 86 -8.46 4.65 -2.73
CA VAL A 86 -8.39 4.22 -4.14
C VAL A 86 -8.43 5.45 -5.04
N LEU A 87 -7.39 5.59 -5.85
CA LEU A 87 -7.25 6.60 -6.89
C LEU A 87 -7.34 5.92 -8.26
N MET A 88 -8.36 6.29 -9.03
CA MET A 88 -8.57 5.80 -10.39
C MET A 88 -8.41 6.94 -11.39
N THR A 89 -7.22 7.09 -11.94
CA THR A 89 -6.94 7.96 -13.09
C THR A 89 -6.87 7.11 -14.37
N GLN A 90 -6.79 7.75 -15.53
CA GLN A 90 -6.61 7.10 -16.84
C GLN A 90 -5.46 7.77 -17.59
N PHE A 91 -4.34 7.97 -16.91
CA PHE A 91 -3.21 8.77 -17.40
C PHE A 91 -1.95 7.91 -17.50
N LEU A 92 -1.45 7.72 -18.72
CA LEU A 92 -0.20 7.00 -18.98
C LEU A 92 1.00 7.95 -19.16
N GLY A 93 0.82 9.26 -18.94
CA GLY A 93 1.94 10.20 -18.93
C GLY A 93 2.78 10.04 -17.66
N GLY A 94 3.88 10.78 -17.56
CA GLY A 94 4.85 10.65 -16.46
C GLY A 94 4.26 10.83 -15.05
N ALA A 95 5.09 10.67 -14.02
CA ALA A 95 4.63 10.67 -12.63
C ALA A 95 3.94 11.98 -12.23
N LEU A 96 2.66 11.89 -11.85
CA LEU A 96 1.93 12.96 -11.16
C LEU A 96 1.99 12.69 -9.64
N PRO A 97 2.14 13.72 -8.78
CA PRO A 97 2.17 13.53 -7.33
C PRO A 97 0.79 13.23 -6.74
N LEU A 98 -0.26 13.05 -7.56
CA LEU A 98 -1.65 12.99 -7.12
C LEU A 98 -1.92 11.91 -6.07
N ALA A 99 -1.28 10.73 -6.20
CA ALA A 99 -1.40 9.66 -5.20
C ALA A 99 -0.79 10.06 -3.85
N GLU A 100 0.35 10.77 -3.85
CA GLU A 100 1.03 11.24 -2.64
C GLU A 100 0.26 12.37 -1.97
N ASP A 101 -0.24 13.32 -2.77
CA ASP A 101 -1.07 14.44 -2.31
C ASP A 101 -2.37 13.93 -1.67
N MET A 102 -3.07 13.01 -2.35
CA MET A 102 -4.31 12.43 -1.86
C MET A 102 -4.10 11.65 -0.56
N ARG A 103 -3.02 10.86 -0.45
CA ARG A 103 -2.68 10.16 0.78
C ARG A 103 -2.42 11.15 1.91
N THR A 104 -1.56 12.14 1.67
CA THR A 104 -1.21 13.14 2.69
C THR A 104 -2.46 13.86 3.20
N ALA A 105 -3.34 14.29 2.29
CA ALA A 105 -4.61 14.92 2.66
C ALA A 105 -5.53 13.99 3.47
N ALA A 106 -5.59 12.70 3.14
CA ALA A 106 -6.40 11.72 3.87
C ALA A 106 -5.89 11.55 5.32
N TYR A 107 -4.58 11.34 5.51
CA TYR A 107 -4.01 11.19 6.86
C TYR A 107 -4.08 12.48 7.70
N GLN A 108 -4.11 13.66 7.07
CA GLN A 108 -4.30 14.92 7.78
C GLN A 108 -5.71 15.12 8.35
N SER A 109 -6.69 14.32 7.88
CA SER A 109 -8.09 14.43 8.30
C SER A 109 -8.48 13.51 9.46
N LEU A 110 -7.54 12.67 9.92
CA LEU A 110 -7.73 11.75 11.05
C LEU A 110 -7.74 12.50 12.39
#